data_AF-A0A943DII1-F1
#
_entry.id   AF-A0A943DII1-F1
#
_cell.length_a   1.000
_cell.length_b   1.000
_cell.length_c   1.000
_cell.angle_alpha   90.00
_cell.angle_beta   90.00
_cell.angle_gamma   90.00
#
_symmetry.space_group_name_H-M   'P 1'
#
loop_
_entity.id
_entity.type
_entity.pdbx_description
1 polymer ?
#
loop_
_entity_poly.entity_id
_entity_poly.type
_entity_poly.pdbx_seq_one_letter_code
_entity_poly.pdbx_strand_id
1 'polypeptide(L)'
;MIKKNDGISKDDICQNQFTAYVVLAVKRKRQSYIKKKQREHEKETRTKKEAEQSEFRTAGYDMWSRMEPQNEKLMAAMQQLSLKERFVVTEYVLKGKPFKEIAQETGLKEKGVASAYYRSIKKLRAEMGDVK
;
A
#
# COMPACT_ATOMS: atom_id res chain seq x y z
N MET A 1 -12.47 -56.14 -30.24
CA MET A 1 -12.48 -54.92 -31.07
C MET A 1 -12.99 -53.79 -30.20
N ILE A 2 -12.19 -52.75 -29.91
CA ILE A 2 -12.64 -51.61 -29.08
C ILE A 2 -13.53 -50.73 -29.97
N LYS A 3 -14.82 -50.64 -29.65
CA LYS A 3 -15.77 -49.78 -30.37
C LYS A 3 -15.49 -48.32 -30.00
N LYS A 4 -15.22 -47.48 -31.01
CA LYS A 4 -15.08 -46.02 -30.80
C LYS A 4 -16.48 -45.41 -30.68
N ASN A 5 -16.62 -44.43 -29.78
CA ASN A 5 -17.83 -43.63 -29.63
C ASN A 5 -18.04 -42.84 -30.92
N ASP A 6 -19.12 -43.14 -31.64
CA ASP A 6 -19.49 -42.51 -32.91
C ASP A 6 -20.51 -41.37 -32.72
N GLY A 7 -20.98 -41.17 -31.48
CA GLY A 7 -21.93 -40.14 -31.11
C GLY A 7 -23.38 -40.42 -31.52
N ILE A 8 -23.70 -41.63 -32.01
CA ILE A 8 -25.01 -41.96 -32.58
C ILE A 8 -25.87 -42.73 -31.59
N SER A 9 -25.28 -43.69 -30.85
CA SER A 9 -26.02 -44.47 -29.85
C SER A 9 -26.47 -43.60 -28.67
N LYS A 10 -27.56 -43.99 -28.01
CA LYS A 10 -28.00 -43.35 -26.75
C LYS A 10 -26.90 -43.36 -25.68
N ASP A 11 -26.15 -44.45 -25.60
CA ASP A 11 -25.03 -44.58 -24.65
C ASP A 11 -23.88 -43.63 -24.99
N ASP A 12 -23.58 -43.49 -26.28
CA ASP A 12 -22.54 -42.59 -26.78
C ASP A 12 -22.90 -41.13 -26.54
N ILE A 13 -24.18 -40.75 -26.76
CA ILE A 13 -24.72 -39.42 -26.45
C ILE A 13 -24.65 -39.16 -24.94
N CYS A 14 -25.06 -40.11 -24.10
CA CYS A 14 -25.01 -40.00 -22.65
C CYS A 14 -23.57 -39.80 -22.15
N GLN A 15 -22.63 -40.58 -22.66
CA GLN A 15 -21.22 -40.45 -22.33
C GLN A 15 -20.64 -39.09 -22.76
N ASN A 16 -21.02 -38.58 -23.93
CA ASN A 16 -20.58 -37.27 -24.42
C ASN A 16 -21.15 -36.14 -23.57
N GLN A 17 -22.42 -36.22 -23.16
CA GLN A 17 -23.05 -35.25 -22.25
C GLN A 17 -22.38 -35.23 -20.88
N PHE A 18 -22.12 -36.41 -20.31
CA PHE A 18 -21.39 -36.53 -19.04
C PHE A 18 -19.98 -35.95 -19.15
N THR A 19 -19.25 -36.28 -20.21
CA THR A 19 -17.90 -35.77 -20.45
C THR A 19 -17.89 -34.25 -20.59
N ALA A 20 -18.82 -33.69 -21.37
CA ALA A 20 -18.97 -32.25 -21.53
C ALA A 20 -19.24 -31.55 -20.20
N TYR A 21 -20.13 -32.13 -19.38
CA TYR A 21 -20.45 -31.61 -18.05
C TYR A 21 -19.21 -31.61 -17.13
N VAL A 22 -18.48 -32.73 -17.06
CA VAL A 22 -17.28 -32.85 -16.22
C VAL A 22 -16.20 -31.87 -16.66
N VAL A 23 -15.93 -31.78 -17.97
CA VAL A 23 -14.97 -30.82 -18.52
C VAL A 23 -15.35 -29.38 -18.16
N LEU A 24 -16.63 -29.04 -18.28
CA LEU A 24 -17.13 -27.71 -17.92
C LEU A 24 -17.01 -27.42 -16.42
N ALA A 25 -17.34 -28.41 -15.56
CA ALA A 25 -17.22 -28.28 -14.12
C ALA A 25 -15.76 -28.04 -13.69
N VAL A 26 -14.81 -28.79 -14.26
CA VAL A 26 -13.37 -28.63 -14.01
C VAL A 26 -12.90 -27.25 -14.47
N LYS A 27 -13.27 -26.80 -15.67
CA LYS A 27 -12.95 -25.45 -16.18
C LYS A 27 -13.45 -24.35 -15.24
N ARG A 28 -14.71 -24.45 -14.79
CA ARG A 28 -15.31 -23.50 -13.84
C ARG A 28 -14.61 -23.51 -12.49
N LYS A 29 -14.29 -24.69 -11.95
CA LYS A 29 -13.58 -24.83 -10.67
C LYS A 29 -12.19 -24.21 -10.74
N ARG A 30 -11.45 -24.45 -11.84
CA ARG A 30 -10.13 -23.84 -12.08
C ARG A 30 -10.20 -22.31 -12.11
N GLN A 31 -11.17 -21.74 -12.85
CA GLN A 31 -11.36 -20.29 -12.89
C GLN A 31 -11.69 -19.71 -11.50
N SER A 32 -12.58 -20.37 -10.75
CA SER A 32 -12.93 -19.96 -9.38
C SER A 32 -11.73 -20.00 -8.44
N TYR A 33 -10.89 -21.04 -8.55
CA TYR A 33 -9.66 -21.17 -7.77
C TYR A 33 -8.66 -20.04 -8.06
N ILE A 34 -8.41 -19.74 -9.34
CA ILE A 34 -7.49 -18.66 -9.73
C ILE A 34 -8.00 -17.31 -9.20
N LYS A 35 -9.29 -17.00 -9.37
CA LYS A 35 -9.91 -15.78 -8.84
C LYS A 35 -9.87 -15.70 -7.31
N LYS A 36 -9.99 -16.84 -6.62
CA LYS A 36 -9.83 -16.89 -5.16
C LYS A 36 -8.39 -16.56 -4.76
N LYS A 37 -7.40 -17.17 -5.42
CA LYS A 37 -5.98 -16.93 -5.15
C LYS A 37 -5.55 -15.48 -5.44
N GLN A 38 -6.05 -14.87 -6.51
CA GLN A 38 -5.82 -13.46 -6.80
C GLN A 38 -6.39 -12.56 -5.70
N ARG A 39 -7.63 -12.79 -5.27
CA ARG A 39 -8.24 -12.03 -4.16
C ARG A 39 -7.50 -12.20 -2.83
N GLU A 40 -7.01 -13.41 -2.52
CA GLU A 40 -6.18 -13.66 -1.34
C GLU A 40 -4.88 -12.84 -1.40
N HIS A 41 -4.18 -12.90 -2.52
CA HIS A 41 -2.95 -12.14 -2.73
C HIS A 41 -3.16 -10.61 -2.68
N GLU A 42 -4.24 -10.11 -3.26
CA GLU A 42 -4.63 -8.69 -3.17
C GLU A 42 -4.93 -8.26 -1.73
N LYS A 43 -5.58 -9.12 -0.93
CA LYS A 43 -5.81 -8.86 0.49
C LYS A 43 -4.49 -8.81 1.26
N GLU A 44 -3.64 -9.82 1.12
CA GLU A 44 -2.34 -9.87 1.79
C GLU A 44 -1.46 -8.65 1.46
N THR A 45 -1.44 -8.23 0.20
CA THR A 45 -0.69 -7.03 -0.22
C THR A 45 -1.29 -5.72 0.27
N ARG A 46 -2.63 -5.62 0.43
CA ARG A 46 -3.27 -4.48 1.10
C ARG A 46 -2.91 -4.45 2.58
N THR A 47 -3.02 -5.56 3.29
CA THR A 47 -2.74 -5.63 4.74
C THR A 47 -1.28 -5.30 5.06
N LYS A 48 -0.33 -5.76 4.23
CA LYS A 48 1.10 -5.41 4.38
C LYS A 48 1.35 -3.91 4.17
N LYS A 49 0.79 -3.32 3.11
CA LYS A 49 0.94 -1.87 2.85
C LYS A 49 0.28 -1.01 3.92
N GLU A 50 -0.87 -1.45 4.45
CA GLU A 50 -1.56 -0.76 5.54
C GLU A 50 -0.80 -0.89 6.86
N ALA A 51 -0.18 -2.04 7.13
CA ALA A 51 0.69 -2.25 8.30
C ALA A 51 1.99 -1.45 8.21
N GLU A 52 2.67 -1.44 7.06
CA GLU A 52 3.85 -0.60 6.83
C GLU A 52 3.50 0.89 6.94
N GLN A 53 2.33 1.29 6.43
CA GLN A 53 1.83 2.65 6.58
C GLN A 53 1.41 2.98 8.03
N SER A 54 0.95 2.00 8.80
CA SER A 54 0.57 2.18 10.22
C SER A 54 1.81 2.20 11.13
N GLU A 55 2.84 1.41 10.85
CA GLU A 55 4.14 1.48 11.51
C GLU A 55 4.82 2.83 11.25
N PHE A 56 4.79 3.30 10.00
CA PHE A 56 5.23 4.64 9.62
C PHE A 56 4.44 5.74 10.35
N ARG A 57 3.12 5.58 10.50
CA ARG A 57 2.27 6.49 11.29
C ARG A 57 2.64 6.51 12.76
N THR A 58 2.97 5.35 13.33
CA THR A 58 3.26 5.21 14.76
C THR A 58 4.62 5.83 15.11
N ALA A 59 5.65 5.58 14.30
CA ALA A 59 7.00 6.10 14.55
C ALA A 59 7.11 7.64 14.42
N GLY A 60 6.37 8.26 13.49
CA GLY A 60 6.37 9.72 13.31
C GLY A 60 5.46 10.49 14.27
N TYR A 61 4.44 9.84 14.84
CA TYR A 61 3.47 10.44 15.78
C TYR A 61 4.00 10.45 17.22
N ASP A 62 4.76 9.42 17.59
CA ASP A 62 5.34 9.23 18.93
C ASP A 62 6.39 10.30 19.26
N MET A 63 7.37 10.49 18.36
CA MET A 63 8.62 11.18 18.69
C MET A 63 8.44 12.65 19.07
N TRP A 64 7.51 13.36 18.43
CA TRP A 64 7.22 14.76 18.75
C TRP A 64 6.36 14.88 20.00
N SER A 65 5.41 13.97 20.24
CA SER A 65 4.55 14.03 21.43
C SER A 65 5.31 13.77 22.73
N ARG A 66 6.48 13.12 22.65
CA ARG A 66 7.37 12.85 23.80
C ARG A 66 8.44 13.91 24.06
N MET A 67 8.68 14.82 23.12
CA MET A 67 9.61 15.93 23.36
C MET A 67 8.96 16.91 24.33
N GLU A 68 9.63 17.24 25.44
CA GLU A 68 9.16 18.32 26.31
C GLU A 68 9.01 19.60 25.47
N PRO A 69 7.82 20.22 25.44
CA PRO A 69 7.57 21.36 24.57
C PRO A 69 8.35 22.56 25.08
N GLN A 70 9.55 22.78 24.53
CA GLN A 70 10.25 24.06 24.68
C GLN A 70 9.50 25.19 23.95
N ASN A 71 8.67 24.83 22.97
CA ASN A 71 7.85 25.76 22.19
C ASN A 71 6.51 25.11 21.78
N GLU A 72 5.48 25.31 22.60
CA GLU A 72 4.13 24.76 22.37
C GLU A 72 3.56 25.13 21.00
N LYS A 73 3.84 26.36 20.53
CA LYS A 73 3.36 26.86 19.23
C LYS A 73 3.95 26.07 18.07
N LEU A 74 5.24 25.77 18.12
CA LEU A 74 5.90 24.93 17.11
C LEU A 74 5.37 23.49 17.14
N MET A 75 5.09 22.96 18.34
CA MET A 75 4.54 21.62 18.50
C MET A 75 3.13 21.51 17.90
N ALA A 76 2.28 22.50 18.15
CA ALA A 76 0.97 22.61 17.53
C ALA A 76 1.08 22.71 15.99
N ALA A 77 1.99 23.56 15.49
CA ALA A 77 2.22 23.70 14.04
C ALA A 77 2.69 22.39 13.39
N MET A 78 3.60 21.65 14.04
CA MET A 78 4.04 20.33 13.60
C MET A 78 2.91 19.30 13.59
N GLN A 79 1.98 19.40 14.54
CA GLN A 79 0.78 18.56 14.58
C GLN A 79 -0.20 18.84 13.44
N GLN A 80 -0.28 20.09 12.95
CA GLN A 80 -1.10 20.46 11.80
C GLN A 80 -0.53 20.00 10.45
N LEU A 81 0.76 19.69 10.37
CA LEU A 81 1.36 19.10 9.16
C LEU A 81 0.84 17.69 8.90
N SER A 82 0.75 17.32 7.62
CA SER A 82 0.46 15.94 7.25
C SER A 82 1.58 15.00 7.69
N LEU A 83 1.27 13.72 7.87
CA LEU A 83 2.23 12.70 8.31
C LEU A 83 3.49 12.64 7.43
N LYS A 84 3.32 12.78 6.10
CA LYS A 84 4.45 12.79 5.15
C LYS A 84 5.33 14.02 5.34
N GLU A 85 4.73 15.18 5.51
CA GLU A 85 5.43 16.45 5.76
C GLU A 85 6.21 16.39 7.06
N ARG A 86 5.55 15.94 8.15
CA ARG A 86 6.18 15.77 9.46
C ARG A 86 7.34 14.79 9.41
N PHE A 87 7.19 13.65 8.75
CA PHE A 87 8.25 12.65 8.60
C PHE A 87 9.47 13.24 7.89
N VAL A 88 9.27 13.89 6.75
CA VAL A 88 10.38 14.50 5.99
C VAL A 88 11.11 15.56 6.80
N VAL A 89 10.38 16.41 7.54
CA VAL A 89 11.00 17.41 8.44
C VAL A 89 11.80 16.73 9.55
N THR A 90 11.27 15.65 10.13
CA THR A 90 11.93 14.91 11.22
C THR A 90 13.21 14.24 10.76
N GLU A 91 13.17 13.46 9.67
CA GLU A 91 14.35 12.76 9.13
C GLU A 91 15.45 13.73 8.68
N TYR A 92 15.06 14.84 8.07
CA TYR A 92 16.03 15.82 7.58
C TYR A 92 16.62 16.68 8.72
N VAL A 93 15.77 17.26 9.58
CA VAL A 93 16.21 18.24 10.59
C VAL A 93 16.75 17.58 11.84
N LEU A 94 16.08 16.53 12.35
CA LEU A 94 16.50 15.88 13.60
C LEU A 94 17.52 14.77 13.38
N LYS A 95 17.41 14.01 12.28
CA LYS A 95 18.33 12.89 12.00
C LYS A 95 19.42 13.24 10.98
N GLY A 96 19.37 14.41 10.35
CA GLY A 96 20.40 14.88 9.42
C GLY A 96 20.51 14.09 8.12
N LYS A 97 19.49 13.30 7.75
CA LYS A 97 19.55 12.46 6.55
C LYS A 97 19.43 13.31 5.27
N PRO A 98 20.24 13.05 4.23
CA PRO A 98 20.09 13.72 2.95
C PRO A 98 18.78 13.30 2.25
N PHE A 99 18.22 14.16 1.40
CA PHE A 99 16.96 13.88 0.69
C PHE A 99 16.98 12.59 -0.14
N LYS A 100 18.16 12.20 -0.64
CA LYS A 100 18.35 10.95 -1.37
C LYS A 100 18.06 9.71 -0.53
N GLU A 101 18.48 9.69 0.73
CA GLU A 101 18.23 8.57 1.65
C GLU A 101 16.75 8.53 2.06
N ILE A 102 16.17 9.68 2.38
CA ILE A 102 14.74 9.80 2.71
C ILE A 102 13.87 9.34 1.52
N ALA A 103 14.28 9.65 0.29
CA ALA A 103 13.60 9.21 -0.93
C ALA A 103 13.61 7.69 -1.09
N GLN A 104 14.72 7.03 -0.77
CA GLN A 104 14.82 5.57 -0.80
C GLN A 104 13.92 4.92 0.25
N GLU A 105 13.90 5.45 1.47
CA GLU A 105 13.08 4.93 2.57
C GLU A 105 11.57 5.12 2.32
N THR A 106 11.18 6.25 1.73
CA THR A 106 9.76 6.59 1.49
C THR A 106 9.23 6.12 0.14
N GLY A 107 10.10 5.61 -0.75
CA GLY A 107 9.75 5.28 -2.13
C GLY A 107 9.36 6.49 -2.99
N LEU A 108 9.71 7.71 -2.55
CA LEU A 108 9.45 8.95 -3.28
C LEU A 108 10.64 9.32 -4.16
N LYS A 109 10.42 10.19 -5.16
CA LYS A 109 11.54 10.83 -5.87
C LYS A 109 12.17 11.89 -4.96
N GLU A 110 13.49 12.05 -5.03
CA GLU A 110 14.25 13.04 -4.25
C GLU A 110 13.68 14.47 -4.39
N LYS A 111 13.35 14.89 -5.62
CA LYS A 111 12.68 16.19 -5.87
C LYS A 111 11.32 16.32 -5.16
N GLY A 112 10.60 15.21 -5.02
CA GLY A 112 9.33 15.16 -4.28
C GLY A 112 9.53 15.33 -2.77
N VAL A 113 10.57 14.71 -2.22
CA VAL A 113 10.97 14.88 -0.81
C VAL A 113 11.37 16.33 -0.54
N ALA A 114 12.22 16.91 -1.38
CA ALA A 114 12.62 18.31 -1.25
C ALA A 114 11.43 19.27 -1.32
N SER A 115 10.50 19.06 -2.26
CA SER A 115 9.27 19.86 -2.37
C SER A 115 8.40 19.74 -1.11
N ALA A 116 8.22 18.53 -0.57
CA ALA A 116 7.50 18.31 0.68
C ALA A 116 8.18 19.03 1.85
N TYR A 117 9.51 18.95 1.96
CA TYR A 117 10.28 19.65 2.98
C TYR A 117 10.05 21.18 2.95
N TYR A 118 10.31 21.83 1.80
CA TYR A 118 10.20 23.28 1.71
C TYR A 118 8.77 23.79 1.93
N ARG A 119 7.76 23.05 1.48
CA ARG A 119 6.35 23.37 1.77
C ARG A 119 6.04 23.28 3.26
N SER A 120 6.57 22.26 3.94
CA SER A 120 6.40 22.07 5.38
C SER A 120 7.03 23.22 6.16
N ILE A 121 8.27 23.59 5.85
CA ILE A 121 8.95 24.72 6.48
C ILE A 121 8.21 26.04 6.23
N LYS A 122 7.68 26.26 5.02
CA LYS A 122 6.86 27.44 4.72
C LYS A 122 5.61 27.53 5.62
N LYS A 123 4.91 26.41 5.82
CA LYS A 123 3.74 26.33 6.73
C LYS A 123 4.15 26.61 8.18
N LEU A 124 5.23 25.99 8.64
CA LEU A 124 5.75 26.20 9.99
C LEU A 124 6.12 27.66 10.25
N ARG A 125 6.81 28.32 9.32
CA ARG A 125 7.16 29.75 9.45
C ARG A 125 5.94 30.65 9.51
N ALA A 126 4.94 30.39 8.65
CA ALA A 126 3.68 31.13 8.67
C ALA A 126 2.98 31.02 10.03
N GLU A 127 2.93 29.82 10.60
CA GLU A 127 2.31 29.58 11.91
C GLU A 127 3.11 30.23 13.04
N MET A 128 4.45 30.16 12.97
CA MET A 128 5.33 30.78 13.96
C MET A 128 5.27 32.31 13.94
N GLY A 129 4.67 32.92 12.92
CA GLY A 129 4.59 34.38 12.75
C GLY A 129 5.85 34.98 12.12
N ASP A 130 6.73 34.13 11.60
CA ASP A 130 7.97 34.52 10.92
C ASP A 130 7.65 34.78 9.44
N VAL A 131 6.87 35.84 9.20
CA VAL A 131 6.50 36.30 7.87
C VAL A 131 7.61 37.23 7.38
N LYS A 132 8.46 36.71 6.48
CA LYS A 132 9.22 37.53 5.53
C LYS A 132 8.58 37.43 4.16
#